data_AF-F2FAB6-F1
#
_entry.id   AF-F2FAB6-F1
#
_cell.length_a   1.000
_cell.length_b   1.000
_cell.length_c   1.000
_cell.angle_alpha   90.00
_cell.angle_beta   90.00
_cell.angle_gamma   90.00
#
_symmetry.space_group_name_H-M   'P 1'
#
loop_
_entity.id
_entity.type
_entity.pdbx_description
1 polymer ?
#
loop_
_entity_poly.entity_id
_entity_poly.type
_entity_poly.pdbx_seq_one_letter_code
_entity_poly.pdbx_strand_id
1 'polypeptide(L)'
;MWQQNHKSVKIYFKIYLILAVFLLAGCSSIQNVISEDEAKQMVLDHHFNHNSRTEILSVKLKNNKYFIAWEIKDNSQLGKDSVNKKGEIEMIEASIC
;
A
#
# COMPACT_ATOMS: atom_id res chain seq x y z
N MET A 1 19.96 12.35 53.42
CA MET A 1 19.13 11.38 52.68
C MET A 1 18.10 12.01 51.72
N TRP A 2 17.51 13.19 51.99
CA TRP A 2 16.47 13.79 51.14
C TRP A 2 16.93 14.32 49.75
N GLN A 3 18.20 14.70 49.62
CA GLN A 3 18.73 15.30 48.39
C GLN A 3 19.03 14.29 47.26
N GLN A 4 19.14 13.00 47.62
CA GLN A 4 19.50 11.91 46.71
C GLN A 4 18.27 11.40 45.94
N ASN A 5 17.11 11.31 46.60
CA ASN A 5 15.84 10.93 45.98
C ASN A 5 15.42 11.90 44.86
N HIS A 6 15.63 13.20 45.03
CA HIS A 6 15.20 14.18 44.03
C HIS A 6 16.03 14.12 42.74
N LYS A 7 17.30 13.69 42.82
CA LYS A 7 18.16 13.47 41.64
C LYS A 7 17.77 12.20 40.90
N SER A 8 17.50 11.12 41.63
CA SER A 8 17.06 9.85 41.06
C SER A 8 15.70 9.99 40.36
N VAL A 9 14.73 10.68 40.97
CA VAL A 9 13.40 10.94 40.36
C VAL A 9 13.52 11.73 39.05
N LYS A 10 14.40 12.74 39.00
CA LYS A 10 14.67 13.51 37.78
C LYS A 10 15.30 12.65 36.67
N ILE A 11 16.12 11.67 37.02
CA ILE A 11 16.72 10.72 36.07
C ILE A 11 15.68 9.76 35.52
N TYR A 12 14.84 9.17 36.38
CA TYR A 12 13.76 8.28 35.93
C TYR A 12 12.75 8.99 35.04
N PHE A 13 12.41 10.25 35.35
CA PHE A 13 11.55 11.07 34.50
C PHE A 13 12.15 11.32 33.11
N LYS A 14 13.45 11.61 33.03
CA LYS A 14 14.14 11.76 31.74
C LYS A 14 14.16 10.47 30.93
N ILE A 15 14.41 9.33 31.57
CA ILE A 15 14.43 8.02 30.91
C ILE A 15 13.03 7.67 30.37
N TYR A 16 11.98 7.89 31.17
CA TYR A 16 10.60 7.67 30.75
C TYR A 16 10.22 8.54 29.54
N LEU A 17 10.61 9.81 29.55
CA LEU A 17 10.32 10.75 28.46
C LEU A 17 11.05 10.38 27.17
N ILE A 18 12.30 9.89 27.24
CA ILE A 18 13.02 9.37 26.08
C ILE A 18 12.34 8.13 25.52
N LEU A 19 11.92 7.19 26.37
CA LEU A 19 11.23 5.97 25.95
C LEU A 19 9.88 6.28 25.26
N ALA A 20 9.14 7.27 25.77
CA ALA A 20 7.89 7.73 25.17
C ALA A 20 8.07 8.31 23.77
N VAL A 21 9.16 9.05 23.50
CA VAL A 21 9.47 9.59 22.17
C VAL A 21 9.78 8.47 21.16
N PHE A 22 10.47 7.41 21.59
CA PHE A 22 10.74 6.25 20.72
C PHE A 22 9.45 5.49 20.34
N LEU A 23 8.47 5.43 21.23
CA LEU A 23 7.17 4.81 20.94
C LEU A 23 6.34 5.62 19.94
N LEU A 24 6.47 6.95 19.95
CA LEU A 24 5.79 7.85 19.00
C LEU A 24 6.48 7.91 17.63
N ALA A 25 7.79 7.63 17.55
CA ALA A 25 8.53 7.57 16.28
C ALA A 25 8.24 6.30 15.45
N GLY A 26 7.55 5.30 16.02
CA GLY A 26 7.28 4.01 15.39
C GLY A 26 6.07 3.95 14.46
N CYS A 27 5.36 5.06 14.21
CA CYS A 27 4.13 5.06 13.40
C CYS A 27 4.25 6.00 12.19
N SER A 28 5.26 5.81 11.34
CA SER A 28 5.29 6.40 10.01
C SER A 28 4.53 5.51 9.04
N SER A 29 3.21 5.75 8.97
CA SER A 29 2.37 5.70 7.78
C SER A 29 2.70 4.60 6.76
N ILE A 30 1.85 3.58 6.67
CA ILE A 30 1.66 2.82 5.42
C ILE A 30 1.13 3.82 4.39
N GLN A 31 2.04 4.56 3.78
CA GLN A 31 1.76 5.51 2.73
C GLN A 31 1.63 4.71 1.44
N ASN A 32 0.47 4.08 1.26
CA ASN A 32 0.03 3.77 -0.10
C ASN A 32 -0.21 5.14 -0.75
N VAL A 33 0.75 5.55 -1.57
CA VAL A 33 0.73 6.85 -2.26
C VAL A 33 -0.42 6.90 -3.28
N ILE A 34 -0.88 5.73 -3.75
CA ILE A 34 -2.01 5.59 -4.68
C ILE A 34 -3.22 4.93 -4.01
N SER A 35 -4.41 5.39 -4.38
CA SER A 35 -5.67 4.82 -3.91
C SER A 35 -6.04 3.55 -4.69
N GLU A 36 -6.98 2.75 -4.16
CA GLU A 36 -7.49 1.57 -4.88
C GLU A 36 -8.15 1.96 -6.20
N ASP A 37 -8.94 3.03 -6.23
CA ASP A 37 -9.65 3.47 -7.42
C ASP A 37 -8.69 4.04 -8.48
N GLU A 38 -7.64 4.73 -8.05
CA GLU A 38 -6.56 5.16 -8.95
C GLU A 38 -5.85 3.94 -9.56
N ALA A 39 -5.54 2.91 -8.76
CA ALA A 39 -4.94 1.68 -9.27
C ALA A 39 -5.86 0.94 -10.27
N LYS A 40 -7.18 0.93 -10.05
CA LYS A 40 -8.16 0.38 -11.00
C LYS A 40 -8.15 1.14 -12.32
N GLN A 41 -8.22 2.48 -12.26
CA GLN A 41 -8.18 3.33 -13.46
C GLN A 41 -6.89 3.12 -14.24
N MET A 42 -5.75 3.05 -13.55
CA MET A 42 -4.46 2.76 -14.19
C MET A 42 -4.46 1.43 -14.97
N VAL A 43 -5.04 0.36 -14.42
CA VAL A 43 -5.15 -0.94 -15.12
C VAL A 43 -6.13 -0.85 -16.29
N LEU A 44 -7.26 -0.16 -16.12
CA LEU A 44 -8.21 0.06 -17.19
C LEU A 44 -7.57 0.83 -18.35
N ASP A 45 -6.87 1.92 -18.07
CA ASP A 45 -6.16 2.74 -19.07
C ASP A 45 -5.03 1.97 -19.75
N HIS A 46 -4.29 1.14 -19.00
CA HIS A 46 -3.20 0.33 -19.54
C HIS A 46 -3.69 -0.71 -20.56
N HIS A 47 -4.86 -1.31 -20.32
CA HIS A 47 -5.48 -2.27 -21.23
C HIS A 47 -6.59 -1.65 -22.11
N PHE A 48 -6.75 -0.34 -22.08
CA PHE A 48 -7.74 0.35 -22.90
C PHE A 48 -7.28 0.32 -24.35
N ASN A 49 -7.91 -0.54 -25.14
CA ASN A 49 -7.91 -0.40 -26.59
C ASN A 49 -9.22 0.29 -26.98
N HIS A 50 -9.21 1.16 -27.99
CA HIS A 50 -10.30 2.09 -28.33
C HIS A 50 -11.67 1.43 -28.58
N ASN A 51 -11.73 0.10 -28.67
CA ASN A 51 -12.92 -0.72 -28.88
C ASN A 51 -13.07 -1.87 -27.89
N SER A 52 -12.21 -2.00 -26.87
CA SER A 52 -12.20 -3.13 -25.95
C SER A 52 -12.86 -2.79 -24.62
N ARG A 53 -13.90 -3.53 -24.22
CA ARG A 53 -14.50 -3.42 -22.89
C ARG A 53 -13.69 -4.21 -21.87
N THR A 54 -12.85 -3.50 -21.13
CA THR A 54 -12.09 -4.05 -20.00
C THR A 54 -12.89 -3.90 -18.70
N GLU A 55 -13.05 -5.00 -17.96
CA GLU A 55 -13.73 -5.04 -16.66
C GLU A 55 -12.78 -5.50 -15.55
N ILE A 56 -12.94 -4.93 -14.36
CA ILE A 56 -12.20 -5.38 -13.17
C ILE A 56 -12.97 -6.50 -12.47
N LEU A 57 -12.33 -7.64 -12.31
CA LEU A 57 -12.89 -8.82 -11.65
C LEU A 57 -12.64 -8.81 -10.14
N SER A 58 -11.44 -8.42 -9.71
CA SER A 58 -11.11 -8.35 -8.28
C SER A 58 -9.90 -7.47 -8.02
N VAL A 59 -9.82 -6.92 -6.80
CA VAL A 59 -8.68 -6.15 -6.31
C VAL A 59 -8.23 -6.70 -4.96
N LYS A 60 -6.92 -6.89 -4.78
CA LYS A 60 -6.32 -7.36 -3.53
C LYS A 60 -5.07 -6.54 -3.19
N LEU A 61 -5.04 -5.94 -2.00
CA LEU A 61 -3.85 -5.28 -1.48
C LEU A 61 -2.96 -6.29 -0.75
N LYS A 62 -1.71 -6.45 -1.20
CA LYS A 62 -0.70 -7.29 -0.53
C LYS A 62 0.70 -6.71 -0.76
N ASN A 63 1.55 -6.72 0.27
CA ASN A 63 2.94 -6.24 0.19
C ASN A 63 3.05 -4.83 -0.43
N ASN A 64 2.14 -3.90 -0.08
CA ASN A 64 2.06 -2.53 -0.61
C ASN A 64 1.91 -2.46 -2.14
N LYS A 65 1.33 -3.49 -2.75
CA LYS A 65 0.91 -3.51 -4.16
C LYS A 65 -0.56 -3.89 -4.27
N TYR A 66 -1.28 -3.25 -5.18
CA TYR A 66 -2.61 -3.72 -5.60
C TYR A 66 -2.42 -4.80 -6.65
N PHE A 67 -3.06 -5.95 -6.47
CA PHE A 67 -3.16 -7.00 -7.47
C PHE A 67 -4.57 -6.96 -8.05
N ILE A 68 -4.68 -6.68 -9.33
CA ILE A 68 -5.94 -6.38 -10.01
C ILE A 68 -6.15 -7.42 -11.09
N ALA A 69 -7.21 -8.22 -10.95
CA ALA A 69 -7.63 -9.15 -12.00
C ALA A 69 -8.60 -8.45 -12.94
N TRP A 70 -8.44 -8.65 -14.23
CA TRP A 70 -9.20 -7.98 -15.28
C TRP A 70 -9.60 -8.94 -16.39
N GLU A 71 -10.63 -8.57 -17.15
CA GLU A 71 -11.13 -9.29 -18.32
C GLU A 71 -11.38 -8.30 -19.46
N ILE A 72 -10.94 -8.64 -20.68
CA ILE A 72 -11.36 -7.97 -21.91
C ILE A 72 -12.49 -8.80 -22.51
N LYS A 73 -13.70 -8.25 -22.50
CA LYS A 73 -14.91 -8.95 -22.92
C LYS A 73 -14.92 -9.33 -24.40
N ASP A 74 -14.26 -8.56 -25.25
CA ASP A 74 -14.39 -8.73 -26.69
C ASP A 74 -13.55 -9.88 -27.26
N ASN A 75 -12.50 -10.32 -26.55
CA ASN A 75 -11.66 -11.45 -26.94
C ASN A 75 -11.52 -12.52 -25.85
N SER A 76 -12.35 -12.46 -24.80
CA SER A 76 -12.31 -13.36 -23.63
C SER A 76 -10.90 -13.49 -23.03
N GLN A 77 -10.13 -12.40 -23.08
CA GLN A 77 -8.79 -12.37 -22.48
C GLN A 77 -8.93 -12.02 -21.00
N LEU A 78 -8.22 -12.77 -20.17
CA LEU A 78 -8.19 -12.60 -18.74
C LEU A 78 -6.75 -12.31 -18.33
N GLY A 79 -6.56 -11.51 -17.30
CA GLY A 79 -5.23 -11.27 -16.78
C GLY A 79 -5.24 -10.73 -15.37
N LYS A 80 -4.03 -10.53 -14.87
CA LYS A 80 -3.80 -9.96 -13.55
C LYS A 80 -2.54 -9.13 -13.55
N ASP A 81 -2.68 -7.92 -13.07
CA ASP A 81 -1.59 -6.96 -12.94
C ASP A 81 -1.29 -6.68 -11.48
N SER A 82 -0.07 -6.22 -11.22
CA SER A 82 0.29 -5.59 -9.96
C SER A 82 0.61 -4.12 -10.18
N VAL A 83 0.07 -3.26 -9.31
CA VAL A 83 0.33 -1.82 -9.30
C VAL A 83 1.02 -1.48 -7.98
N ASN A 84 2.23 -0.94 -8.06
CA ASN A 84 2.98 -0.55 -6.87
C ASN A 84 2.63 0.88 -6.41
N LYS A 85 3.11 1.27 -5.24
CA LYS A 85 2.87 2.62 -4.69
C LYS A 85 3.34 3.79 -5.57
N LYS A 86 4.16 3.55 -6.59
CA LYS A 86 4.60 4.59 -7.54
C LYS A 86 3.72 4.65 -8.80
N GLY A 87 2.71 3.79 -8.91
CA GLY A 87 1.90 3.66 -10.11
C GLY A 87 2.55 2.82 -11.21
N GLU A 88 3.63 2.09 -10.92
CA GLU A 88 4.23 1.18 -11.90
C GLU A 88 3.38 -0.09 -12.00
N ILE A 89 2.98 -0.44 -13.23
CA ILE A 89 2.17 -1.61 -13.56
C ILE A 89 3.08 -2.74 -14.03
N GLU A 90 2.85 -3.94 -13.51
CA GLU A 90 3.55 -5.17 -13.88
C GLU A 90 2.52 -6.28 -14.16
N MET A 91 2.50 -6.79 -15.39
CA MET A 91 1.62 -7.91 -15.76
C MET A 91 2.14 -9.22 -15.15
N ILE A 92 1.32 -9.89 -14.35
CA ILE A 92 1.67 -11.13 -13.65
C ILE A 92 1.28 -12.35 -14.48
N GLU A 93 0.07 -12.33 -15.04
CA GLU A 93 -0.48 -13.41 -15.86
C GLU A 93 -1.46 -12.83 -16.87
N ALA A 94 -1.51 -13.45 -18.04
CA ALA A 94 -2.53 -13.21 -19.05
C ALA A 94 -2.81 -14.51 -19.80
N SER A 95 -4.08 -14.77 -20.09
CA SER A 95 -4.54 -15.94 -20.83
C SER A 95 -5.71 -15.57 -21.73
N ILE A 96 -5.82 -16.25 -22.86
CA ILE A 96 -7.00 -16.22 -23.72
C ILE A 96 -7.78 -17.51 -23.45
N CYS A 97 -9.11 -17.42 -23.36
CA CYS A 97 -9.98 -18.59 -23.24
C CYS A 97 -9.76 -19.63 -24.35
#